data_AF-A0A0C2C1L8-F1
#
_entry.id   AF-A0A0C2C1L8-F1
#
_cell.length_a   1.000
_cell.length_b   1.000
_cell.length_c   1.000
_cell.angle_alpha   90.00
_cell.angle_beta   90.00
_cell.angle_gamma   90.00
#
_symmetry.space_group_name_H-M   'P 1'
#
loop_
_entity.id
_entity.type
_entity.pdbx_description
1 polymer ?
#
loop_
_entity_poly.entity_id
_entity_poly.type
_entity_poly.pdbx_seq_one_letter_code
_entity_poly.pdbx_strand_id
1 'polypeptide(L)'
;MSAVRFLRSTPPDKIISRLWQVPYYWAGIKAYDFVSGKRVLKNSFYINKSKAMERFPMLKSESLKGALIYYDGTHNDARMNLAIVLTAIRHGAKCVNHTKVERLLKDEAGKVVGAHVKDTITGTEWDIKAKTVVNATGPSTDTIRLMADPQTKPICAPSSGVHIVLPGYYRNHDAPSEVTLSPIPKDSDVEFILQEIRGYLSKDVSVRRGDVMSAWSGLRPLVRDPNKKDTKSLARNHIIE
;
A
#
# COMPACT_ATOMS: atom_id res chain seq x y z
N MET A 1 5.20 6.05 18.65
CA MET A 1 4.37 4.99 18.03
C MET A 1 2.92 5.35 18.23
N SER A 2 2.29 5.99 17.25
CA SER A 2 0.85 6.27 17.25
C SER A 2 0.13 4.99 16.82
N ALA A 3 -0.50 4.32 17.78
CA ALA A 3 -1.29 3.14 17.51
C ALA A 3 -2.60 3.59 16.84
N VAL A 4 -2.73 3.39 15.52
CA VAL A 4 -3.99 3.70 14.84
C VAL A 4 -4.98 2.58 15.13
N ARG A 5 -6.18 3.00 15.50
CA ARG A 5 -7.31 2.14 15.80
C ARG A 5 -7.93 1.72 14.47
N PHE A 6 -7.51 0.57 13.96
CA PHE A 6 -8.08 0.06 12.72
C PHE A 6 -9.45 -0.57 12.99
N LEU A 7 -10.48 -0.03 12.35
CA LEU A 7 -11.63 -0.82 11.92
C LEU A 7 -11.26 -1.32 10.52
N ARG A 8 -10.81 -2.57 10.40
CA ARG A 8 -10.60 -3.16 9.08
C ARG A 8 -11.97 -3.53 8.52
N SER A 9 -12.52 -2.69 7.65
CA SER A 9 -13.64 -3.05 6.78
C SER A 9 -13.09 -3.83 5.58
N THR A 10 -12.92 -5.13 5.75
CA THR A 10 -13.20 -6.07 4.64
C THR A 10 -14.66 -5.90 4.18
N PRO A 11 -15.03 -6.26 2.93
CA PRO A 11 -16.23 -5.84 2.15
C PRO A 11 -17.54 -5.52 2.90
N PRO A 12 -18.49 -4.79 2.27
CA PRO A 12 -19.61 -4.05 2.90
C PRO A 12 -20.56 -4.86 3.83
N ASP A 13 -20.35 -6.16 3.96
CA ASP A 13 -21.04 -7.13 4.79
C ASP A 13 -20.52 -7.27 6.25
N LYS A 14 -19.48 -6.55 6.71
CA LYS A 14 -18.74 -6.94 7.95
C LYS A 14 -18.50 -5.86 9.02
N ILE A 15 -19.41 -4.90 9.20
CA ILE A 15 -19.74 -4.50 10.59
C ILE A 15 -20.20 -5.79 11.28
N ILE A 16 -19.82 -6.05 12.54
CA ILE A 16 -20.41 -7.14 13.32
C ILE A 16 -21.91 -6.85 13.43
N SER A 17 -22.66 -7.41 12.50
CA SER A 17 -24.08 -7.18 12.28
C SER A 17 -24.90 -8.37 12.76
N ARG A 18 -24.25 -9.55 12.80
CA ARG A 18 -24.80 -10.80 13.32
C ARG A 18 -24.00 -11.25 14.56
N LEU A 19 -24.69 -11.82 15.54
CA LEU A 19 -24.06 -12.21 16.81
C LEU A 19 -22.97 -13.29 16.64
N TRP A 20 -23.13 -14.22 15.70
CA TRP A 20 -22.12 -15.27 15.42
C TRP A 20 -20.80 -14.70 14.88
N GLN A 21 -20.82 -13.49 14.30
CA GLN A 21 -19.60 -12.85 13.81
C GLN A 21 -18.68 -12.42 14.96
N VAL A 22 -19.22 -12.16 16.15
CA VAL A 22 -18.43 -11.78 17.33
C VAL A 22 -17.39 -12.84 17.68
N PRO A 23 -17.75 -14.10 17.99
CA PRO A 23 -16.76 -15.12 18.33
C PRO A 23 -15.84 -15.45 17.15
N TYR A 24 -16.34 -15.40 15.91
CA TYR A 24 -15.53 -15.65 14.72
C TYR A 24 -14.39 -14.63 14.54
N TYR A 25 -14.72 -13.34 14.53
CA TYR A 25 -13.69 -12.29 14.39
C TYR A 25 -12.82 -12.16 15.64
N TRP A 26 -13.36 -12.43 16.83
CA TRP A 26 -12.58 -12.52 18.05
C TRP A 26 -11.48 -13.57 17.96
N ALA A 27 -11.82 -14.79 17.52
CA ALA A 27 -10.85 -15.85 17.31
C ALA A 27 -9.78 -15.46 16.28
N GLY A 28 -10.16 -14.82 15.17
CA GLY A 28 -9.23 -14.35 14.15
C GLY A 28 -8.23 -13.30 14.66
N ILE A 29 -8.71 -12.31 15.41
CA ILE A 29 -7.82 -11.27 15.96
C ILE A 29 -6.96 -11.84 17.11
N LYS A 30 -7.46 -12.80 17.89
CA LYS A 30 -6.63 -13.47 18.90
C LYS A 30 -5.55 -14.35 18.29
N ALA A 31 -5.83 -15.00 17.17
CA ALA A 31 -4.78 -15.65 16.38
C ALA A 31 -3.74 -14.63 15.88
N TYR A 32 -4.17 -13.44 15.47
CA TYR A 32 -3.25 -12.36 15.09
C TYR A 32 -2.36 -11.89 16.26
N ASP A 33 -2.93 -11.66 17.45
CA ASP A 33 -2.18 -11.33 18.67
C ASP A 33 -1.14 -12.43 18.98
N PHE A 34 -1.55 -13.69 18.87
CA PHE A 34 -0.69 -14.85 19.13
C PHE A 34 0.48 -14.93 18.13
N VAL A 35 0.21 -14.82 16.83
CA VAL A 35 1.24 -14.86 15.78
C VAL A 35 2.18 -13.66 15.87
N SER A 36 1.68 -12.50 16.32
CA SER A 36 2.50 -11.30 16.55
C SER A 36 3.50 -11.48 17.70
N GLY A 37 3.26 -12.41 18.63
CA GLY A 37 4.16 -12.77 19.71
C GLY A 37 4.64 -11.56 20.52
N LYS A 38 5.95 -11.47 20.76
CA LYS A 38 6.57 -10.34 21.50
C LYS A 38 6.51 -8.99 20.76
N ARG A 39 6.09 -8.97 19.49
CA ARG A 39 5.97 -7.75 18.67
C ARG A 39 4.56 -7.17 18.68
N VAL A 40 3.64 -7.77 19.44
CA VAL A 40 2.29 -7.21 19.62
C VAL A 40 2.40 -5.82 20.25
N LEU A 41 1.82 -4.81 19.59
CA LEU A 41 1.85 -3.44 20.11
C LEU A 41 1.02 -3.33 21.38
N LYS A 42 -0.22 -3.81 21.31
CA LYS A 42 -1.19 -3.90 22.41
C LYS A 42 -2.17 -5.03 22.10
N ASN A 43 -2.62 -5.72 23.13
CA ASN A 43 -3.61 -6.79 22.98
C ASN A 43 -4.92 -6.26 22.41
N SER A 44 -5.51 -7.03 21.50
CA SER A 44 -6.84 -6.73 20.99
C SER A 44 -7.93 -6.93 22.05
N PHE A 45 -9.02 -6.17 21.93
CA PHE A 45 -10.16 -6.28 22.84
C PHE A 45 -11.49 -5.96 22.15
N TYR A 46 -12.58 -6.45 22.73
CA TYR A 46 -13.94 -6.21 22.28
C TYR A 46 -14.57 -5.03 23.05
N ILE A 47 -15.37 -4.22 22.36
CA ILE A 47 -16.25 -3.23 22.97
C ILE A 47 -17.70 -3.49 22.54
N ASN A 48 -18.62 -3.32 23.48
CA ASN A 48 -20.05 -3.44 23.22
C ASN A 48 -20.58 -2.28 22.36
N LYS A 49 -21.82 -2.41 21.88
CA LYS A 49 -22.49 -1.41 21.03
C LYS A 49 -22.47 0.00 21.65
N SER A 50 -22.80 0.14 22.93
CA SER A 50 -22.84 1.45 23.60
C SER A 50 -21.49 2.16 23.56
N LYS A 51 -20.41 1.48 23.95
CA LYS A 51 -19.03 2.01 23.87
C LYS A 51 -18.55 2.23 22.44
N ALA A 52 -19.05 1.46 21.49
CA ALA A 52 -18.73 1.66 20.07
C ALA A 52 -19.39 2.93 19.54
N MET A 53 -20.67 3.18 19.87
CA MET A 53 -21.41 4.39 19.48
C MET A 53 -20.86 5.65 20.16
N GLU A 54 -20.45 5.57 21.43
CA GLU A 54 -19.78 6.67 22.13
C GLU A 54 -18.51 7.11 21.40
N ARG A 55 -17.73 6.14 20.90
CA ARG A 55 -16.44 6.40 20.26
C ARG A 55 -16.54 6.68 18.76
N PHE A 56 -17.62 6.24 18.11
CA PHE A 56 -17.85 6.34 16.68
C PHE A 56 -19.33 6.67 16.41
N PRO A 57 -19.77 7.90 16.74
CA PRO A 57 -21.19 8.27 16.71
C PRO A 57 -21.79 8.28 15.31
N MET A 58 -20.96 8.42 14.26
CA MET A 58 -21.39 8.43 12.87
C MET A 58 -21.65 7.02 12.29
N LEU A 59 -21.36 5.95 13.04
CA LEU A 59 -21.63 4.59 12.58
C LEU A 59 -23.13 4.28 12.53
N LYS A 60 -23.52 3.49 11.55
CA LYS A 60 -24.87 2.94 11.46
C LYS A 60 -25.21 2.10 12.70
N SER A 61 -26.13 2.58 13.51
CA SER A 61 -26.41 2.02 14.84
C SER A 61 -27.33 0.80 14.80
N GLU A 62 -28.19 0.67 13.78
CA GLU A 62 -29.27 -0.32 13.74
C GLU A 62 -28.73 -1.74 13.62
N SER A 63 -27.68 -1.92 12.81
CA SER A 63 -27.02 -3.21 12.60
C SER A 63 -25.87 -3.48 13.57
N LEU A 64 -25.31 -2.47 14.25
CA LEU A 64 -24.11 -2.64 15.07
C LEU A 64 -24.36 -3.50 16.33
N LYS A 65 -23.62 -4.61 16.46
CA LYS A 65 -23.62 -5.48 17.66
C LYS A 65 -22.45 -5.23 18.61
N GLY A 66 -21.42 -4.53 18.15
CA GLY A 66 -20.20 -4.21 18.89
C GLY A 66 -19.04 -3.98 17.94
N ALA A 67 -17.84 -3.73 18.49
CA ALA A 67 -16.64 -3.53 17.69
C ALA A 67 -15.45 -4.26 18.30
N LEU A 68 -14.55 -4.70 17.44
CA LEU A 68 -13.27 -5.27 17.82
C LEU A 68 -12.17 -4.25 17.56
N ILE A 69 -11.32 -4.05 18.54
CA ILE A 69 -10.21 -3.11 18.49
C ILE A 69 -8.91 -3.90 18.45
N TYR A 70 -8.12 -3.67 17.41
CA TYR A 70 -6.76 -4.18 17.29
C TYR A 70 -5.81 -3.03 16.94
N TYR A 71 -4.52 -3.30 17.04
CA TYR A 71 -3.46 -2.31 16.87
C TYR A 71 -2.51 -2.75 15.77
N ASP A 72 -2.14 -1.79 14.92
CA ASP A 72 -1.19 -2.01 13.83
C ASP A 72 -0.25 -0.79 13.73
N GLY A 73 0.88 -1.00 13.06
CA GLY A 73 1.87 0.04 12.82
C GLY A 73 1.44 0.98 11.70
N THR A 74 1.78 2.26 11.84
CA THR A 74 1.76 3.21 10.72
C THR A 74 3.18 3.64 10.41
N HIS A 75 3.46 3.91 9.14
CA HIS A 75 4.73 4.48 8.73
C HIS A 75 4.52 5.45 7.57
N ASN A 76 5.47 6.37 7.41
CA ASN A 76 5.57 7.20 6.21
C ASN A 76 6.52 6.48 5.24
N ASP A 77 5.97 5.99 4.14
CA ASP A 77 6.67 5.22 3.12
C ASP A 77 7.77 6.03 2.42
N ALA A 78 7.48 7.27 2.01
CA ALA A 78 8.45 8.15 1.37
C ALA A 78 9.66 8.44 2.29
N ARG A 79 9.40 8.76 3.57
CA ARG A 79 10.46 9.01 4.56
C ARG A 79 11.26 7.75 4.89
N MET A 80 10.62 6.59 4.89
CA MET A 80 11.32 5.32 5.07
C MET A 80 12.30 5.07 3.91
N ASN A 81 11.88 5.28 2.66
CA ASN A 81 12.76 5.14 1.50
C ASN A 81 13.94 6.11 1.57
N LEU A 82 13.69 7.38 1.93
CA LEU A 82 14.76 8.35 2.12
C LEU A 82 15.74 7.92 3.23
N ALA A 83 15.23 7.43 4.36
CA ALA A 83 16.07 6.95 5.45
C ALA A 83 16.97 5.78 5.03
N ILE A 84 16.46 4.85 4.21
CA ILE A 84 17.25 3.73 3.65
C ILE A 84 18.37 4.28 2.75
N VAL A 85 18.06 5.18 1.83
CA VAL A 85 19.06 5.78 0.92
C VAL A 85 20.14 6.54 1.69
N LEU A 86 19.76 7.39 2.65
CA LEU A 86 20.70 8.14 3.47
C LEU A 86 21.60 7.21 4.31
N THR A 87 21.03 6.10 4.80
CA THR A 87 21.81 5.07 5.51
C THR A 87 22.81 4.41 4.57
N ALA A 88 22.42 4.06 3.34
CA ALA A 88 23.34 3.51 2.35
C ALA A 88 24.50 4.48 2.02
N ILE A 89 24.20 5.78 1.83
CA ILE A 89 25.22 6.82 1.63
C ILE A 89 26.18 6.90 2.82
N ARG A 90 25.66 6.84 4.05
CA ARG A 90 26.48 6.81 5.28
C ARG A 90 27.42 5.60 5.32
N HIS A 91 27.04 4.49 4.70
CA HIS A 91 27.89 3.30 4.54
C HIS A 91 28.77 3.32 3.26
N GLY A 92 28.85 4.45 2.56
CA GLY A 92 29.74 4.64 1.41
C GLY A 92 29.13 4.31 0.05
N ALA A 93 27.82 4.03 -0.02
CA ALA A 93 27.16 3.84 -1.30
C ALA A 93 27.05 5.14 -2.09
N LYS A 94 27.22 5.07 -3.41
CA LYS A 94 26.88 6.17 -4.32
C LYS A 94 25.42 6.02 -4.73
N CYS A 95 24.57 6.94 -4.29
CA CYS A 95 23.16 6.98 -4.66
C CYS A 95 22.92 8.19 -5.57
N VAL A 96 22.30 7.95 -6.72
CA VAL A 96 21.95 8.98 -7.70
C VAL A 96 20.46 8.88 -8.03
N ASN A 97 19.78 10.02 -8.09
CA ASN A 97 18.42 10.15 -8.60
C ASN A 97 18.46 10.80 -9.99
N HIS A 98 17.30 10.88 -10.66
CA HIS A 98 17.20 11.43 -12.03
C HIS A 98 18.15 10.78 -13.04
N THR A 99 18.58 9.53 -12.79
CA THR A 99 19.48 8.77 -13.66
C THR A 99 18.72 7.55 -14.15
N LYS A 100 18.31 7.57 -15.41
CA LYS A 100 17.54 6.50 -16.04
C LYS A 100 18.48 5.48 -16.68
N VAL A 101 18.20 4.19 -16.50
CA VAL A 101 18.86 3.12 -17.25
C VAL A 101 18.21 3.04 -18.64
N GLU A 102 19.02 3.27 -19.70
CA GLU A 102 18.55 3.20 -21.09
C GLU A 102 18.78 1.80 -21.68
N ARG A 103 19.91 1.16 -21.36
CA ARG A 103 20.20 -0.23 -21.77
C ARG A 103 21.22 -0.88 -20.83
N LEU A 104 21.23 -2.21 -20.81
CA LEU A 104 22.25 -2.97 -20.08
C LEU A 104 23.51 -3.16 -20.93
N LEU A 105 24.68 -3.15 -20.27
CA LEU A 105 25.96 -3.48 -20.88
C LEU A 105 26.20 -4.98 -20.74
N LYS A 106 26.63 -5.65 -21.81
CA LYS A 106 26.93 -7.08 -21.83
C LYS A 106 28.33 -7.33 -22.37
N ASP A 107 28.97 -8.38 -21.88
CA ASP A 107 30.21 -8.90 -22.46
C ASP A 107 29.95 -9.80 -23.67
N GLU A 108 31.02 -10.32 -24.28
CA GLU A 108 30.96 -11.21 -25.44
C GLU A 108 30.20 -12.52 -25.16
N ALA A 109 30.16 -12.97 -23.90
CA ALA A 109 29.41 -14.14 -23.46
C ALA A 109 27.92 -13.82 -23.18
N GLY A 110 27.50 -12.57 -23.36
CA GLY A 110 26.13 -12.12 -23.12
C GLY A 110 25.81 -11.82 -21.66
N LYS A 111 26.79 -11.88 -20.74
CA LYS A 111 26.59 -11.61 -19.33
C LYS A 111 26.51 -10.11 -19.07
N VAL A 112 25.59 -9.69 -18.20
CA VAL A 112 25.44 -8.28 -17.81
C VAL A 112 26.64 -7.83 -16.96
N VAL A 113 27.29 -6.75 -17.39
CA VAL A 113 28.50 -6.17 -16.78
C VAL A 113 28.35 -4.69 -16.42
N GLY A 114 27.14 -4.16 -16.51
CA GLY A 114 26.86 -2.76 -16.21
C GLY A 114 25.59 -2.24 -16.87
N ALA A 115 25.46 -0.92 -16.91
CA ALA A 115 24.36 -0.22 -17.56
C ALA A 115 24.84 1.07 -18.22
N HIS A 116 24.20 1.41 -19.34
CA HIS A 116 24.27 2.74 -19.92
C HIS A 116 23.12 3.57 -19.37
N VAL A 117 23.45 4.76 -18.86
CA VAL A 117 22.52 5.60 -18.13
C VAL A 117 22.45 7.00 -18.71
N LYS A 118 21.32 7.66 -18.47
CA LYS A 118 21.03 9.03 -18.87
C LYS A 118 20.63 9.85 -17.66
N ASP A 119 21.30 10.98 -17.44
CA ASP A 119 20.80 12.02 -16.55
C ASP A 119 19.58 12.70 -17.20
N THR A 120 18.41 12.59 -16.58
CA THR A 120 17.16 13.13 -17.12
C THR A 120 17.02 14.64 -16.89
N ILE A 121 17.96 15.28 -16.19
CA ILE A 121 18.02 16.74 -16.02
C ILE A 121 18.89 17.35 -17.12
N THR A 122 20.12 16.87 -17.29
CA THR A 122 21.07 17.45 -18.26
C THR A 122 21.02 16.80 -19.64
N GLY A 123 20.47 15.59 -19.74
CA GLY A 123 20.49 14.78 -20.95
C GLY A 123 21.81 14.04 -21.20
N THR A 124 22.81 14.20 -20.33
CA THR A 124 24.12 13.56 -20.46
C THR A 124 24.02 12.06 -20.29
N GLU A 125 24.77 11.30 -21.09
CA GLU A 125 24.76 9.84 -21.08
C GLU A 125 26.15 9.27 -20.82
N TRP A 126 26.24 8.19 -20.04
CA TRP A 126 27.51 7.51 -19.74
C TRP A 126 27.32 6.05 -19.35
N ASP A 127 28.42 5.30 -19.36
CA ASP A 127 28.45 3.89 -18.97
C ASP A 127 28.88 3.71 -17.51
N ILE A 128 28.17 2.83 -16.78
CA ILE A 128 28.53 2.37 -15.44
C ILE A 128 28.84 0.88 -15.51
N LYS A 129 30.08 0.51 -15.22
CA LYS A 129 30.50 -0.91 -15.10
C LYS A 129 30.25 -1.42 -13.69
N ALA A 130 29.74 -2.64 -13.57
CA ALA A 130 29.47 -3.30 -12.30
C ALA A 130 29.70 -4.81 -12.39
N LYS A 131 30.13 -5.43 -11.29
CA LYS A 131 30.27 -6.90 -11.19
C LYS A 131 28.92 -7.61 -11.14
N THR A 132 27.92 -6.93 -10.60
CA THR A 132 26.56 -7.45 -10.38
C THR A 132 25.57 -6.30 -10.56
N VAL A 133 24.43 -6.58 -11.19
CA VAL A 133 23.34 -5.64 -11.39
C VAL A 133 22.09 -6.25 -10.76
N VAL A 134 21.41 -5.50 -9.89
CA VAL A 134 20.17 -5.91 -9.22
C VAL A 134 19.01 -5.09 -9.78
N ASN A 135 18.00 -5.76 -10.32
CA ASN A 135 16.78 -5.11 -10.81
C ASN A 135 15.73 -5.02 -9.69
N ALA A 136 15.59 -3.83 -9.09
CA ALA A 136 14.60 -3.54 -8.05
C ALA A 136 13.60 -2.45 -8.50
N THR A 137 13.19 -2.46 -9.77
CA THR A 137 12.41 -1.37 -10.39
C THR A 137 10.88 -1.47 -10.22
N GLY A 138 10.41 -2.27 -9.26
CA GLY A 138 9.00 -2.35 -8.89
C GLY A 138 8.10 -2.72 -10.09
N PRO A 139 7.03 -1.95 -10.39
CA PRO A 139 6.15 -2.23 -11.53
C PRO A 139 6.85 -2.27 -12.89
N SER A 140 7.99 -1.60 -13.01
CA SER A 140 8.82 -1.55 -14.23
C SER A 140 9.83 -2.70 -14.33
N THR A 141 9.76 -3.72 -13.46
CA THR A 141 10.71 -4.83 -13.44
C THR A 141 10.87 -5.51 -14.80
N ASP A 142 9.77 -5.76 -15.51
CA ASP A 142 9.82 -6.43 -16.81
C ASP A 142 10.44 -5.55 -17.90
N THR A 143 10.40 -4.22 -17.77
CA THR A 143 11.11 -3.32 -18.70
C THR A 143 12.61 -3.60 -18.67
N ILE A 144 13.20 -3.76 -17.48
CA ILE A 144 14.62 -4.08 -17.34
C ILE A 144 14.91 -5.56 -17.67
N ARG A 145 14.01 -6.49 -17.32
CA ARG A 145 14.17 -7.92 -17.68
C ARG A 145 14.20 -8.13 -19.19
N LEU A 146 13.34 -7.45 -19.94
CA LEU A 146 13.33 -7.53 -21.40
C LEU A 146 14.55 -6.88 -22.06
N MET A 147 15.20 -5.90 -21.41
CA MET A 147 16.51 -5.39 -21.84
C MET A 147 17.62 -6.45 -21.66
N ALA A 148 17.52 -7.28 -20.62
CA ALA A 148 18.47 -8.35 -20.34
C ALA A 148 18.23 -9.56 -21.25
N ASP A 149 16.99 -9.95 -21.49
CA ASP A 149 16.61 -11.05 -22.37
C ASP A 149 15.24 -10.76 -23.02
N PRO A 150 15.20 -10.47 -24.33
CA PRO A 150 13.95 -10.22 -25.04
C PRO A 150 12.97 -11.40 -25.05
N GLN A 151 13.42 -12.63 -24.78
CA GLN A 151 12.54 -13.81 -24.75
C GLN A 151 11.93 -14.08 -23.37
N THR A 152 12.35 -13.34 -22.33
CA THR A 152 11.84 -13.52 -20.98
C THR A 152 10.35 -13.18 -20.90
N LYS A 153 9.58 -14.05 -20.25
CA LYS A 153 8.15 -13.84 -20.03
C LYS A 153 7.92 -12.79 -18.94
N PRO A 154 7.04 -11.79 -19.16
CA PRO A 154 6.68 -10.83 -18.13
C PRO A 154 6.04 -11.48 -16.90
N ILE A 155 6.50 -11.09 -15.71
CA ILE A 155 5.99 -11.62 -14.42
C ILE A 155 5.17 -10.60 -13.65
N CYS A 156 5.30 -9.31 -13.95
CA CYS A 156 4.62 -8.24 -13.25
C CYS A 156 3.16 -8.13 -13.72
N ALA A 157 2.23 -8.20 -12.77
CA ALA A 157 0.82 -7.86 -12.95
C ALA A 157 0.51 -6.59 -12.16
N PRO A 158 0.62 -5.38 -12.77
CA PRO A 158 0.33 -4.15 -12.07
C PRO A 158 -1.15 -4.09 -11.68
N SER A 159 -1.43 -3.74 -10.43
CA SER A 159 -2.78 -3.49 -9.92
C SER A 159 -2.87 -2.10 -9.32
N SER A 160 -3.86 -1.31 -9.75
CA SER A 160 -4.08 0.03 -9.22
C SER A 160 -4.71 -0.01 -7.83
N GLY A 161 -4.26 0.89 -6.96
CA GLY A 161 -4.92 1.21 -5.69
C GLY A 161 -5.09 2.71 -5.56
N VAL A 162 -6.27 3.14 -5.10
CA VAL A 162 -6.60 4.56 -4.88
C VAL A 162 -6.89 4.79 -3.41
N HIS A 163 -6.43 5.93 -2.90
CA HIS A 163 -6.78 6.45 -1.59
C HIS A 163 -7.35 7.85 -1.75
N ILE A 164 -8.30 8.21 -0.90
CA ILE A 164 -8.86 9.55 -0.78
C ILE A 164 -8.70 10.06 0.64
N VAL A 165 -8.57 11.37 0.78
CA VAL A 165 -8.62 12.08 2.07
C VAL A 165 -9.93 12.81 2.12
N LEU A 166 -10.68 12.55 3.17
CA LEU A 166 -11.89 13.27 3.51
C LEU A 166 -11.60 14.27 4.64
N PRO A 167 -12.48 15.27 4.83
CA PRO A 167 -12.30 16.28 5.84
C PRO A 167 -12.28 15.67 7.22
N GLY A 168 -11.49 16.31 8.08
CA GLY A 168 -11.25 15.85 9.44
C GLY A 168 -12.51 15.66 10.27
N TYR A 169 -13.64 16.31 9.96
CA TYR A 169 -14.91 16.09 10.68
C TYR A 169 -15.51 14.68 10.49
N TYR A 170 -15.07 13.90 9.50
CA TYR A 170 -15.33 12.45 9.45
C TYR A 170 -14.42 11.63 10.38
N ARG A 171 -13.50 12.28 11.11
CA ARG A 171 -12.49 11.73 12.02
C ARG A 171 -12.57 12.42 13.39
N ASN A 172 -12.19 11.74 14.47
CA ASN A 172 -11.97 12.42 15.76
C ASN A 172 -10.51 12.98 15.82
N HIS A 173 -10.40 14.32 15.94
CA HIS A 173 -9.25 15.22 16.23
C HIS A 173 -8.09 15.42 15.22
N ASP A 174 -7.46 16.61 15.32
CA ASP A 174 -6.80 17.44 14.28
C ASP A 174 -5.26 17.34 14.10
N ALA A 175 -4.76 17.74 12.92
CA ALA A 175 -3.61 18.65 12.66
C ALA A 175 -3.36 18.81 11.13
N PRO A 176 -2.87 19.96 10.61
CA PRO A 176 -2.85 20.30 9.18
C PRO A 176 -1.51 20.07 8.45
N SER A 177 -1.52 19.94 7.11
CA SER A 177 -0.40 20.23 6.18
C SER A 177 -0.81 20.08 4.68
N GLU A 178 -0.13 20.80 3.77
CA GLU A 178 -0.45 20.98 2.33
C GLU A 178 0.00 19.85 1.37
N VAL A 179 -0.59 19.80 0.15
CA VAL A 179 -0.49 18.74 -0.88
C VAL A 179 0.09 19.24 -2.22
N THR A 180 0.88 18.40 -2.91
CA THR A 180 1.43 18.57 -4.29
C THR A 180 2.11 17.26 -4.76
N LEU A 181 2.46 16.93 -6.02
CA LEU A 181 2.07 17.38 -7.37
C LEU A 181 1.73 16.08 -8.16
N SER A 182 0.48 15.67 -8.00
CA SER A 182 -0.34 14.90 -8.95
C SER A 182 0.02 13.46 -9.37
N PRO A 183 -0.59 12.49 -8.68
CA PRO A 183 -1.38 11.45 -9.31
C PRO A 183 -2.88 11.72 -9.15
N ILE A 184 -3.63 11.70 -10.26
CA ILE A 184 -5.05 12.07 -10.31
C ILE A 184 -5.91 10.79 -10.24
N PRO A 185 -6.75 10.60 -9.21
CA PRO A 185 -7.71 9.50 -9.19
C PRO A 185 -8.77 9.68 -10.29
N LYS A 186 -9.33 8.58 -10.80
CA LYS A 186 -10.52 8.66 -11.65
C LYS A 186 -11.75 8.88 -10.78
N ASP A 187 -12.74 9.60 -11.28
CA ASP A 187 -13.99 9.82 -10.52
C ASP A 187 -14.73 8.52 -10.20
N SER A 188 -14.59 7.48 -11.03
CA SER A 188 -15.12 6.15 -10.76
C SER A 188 -14.51 5.50 -9.52
N ASP A 189 -13.21 5.69 -9.28
CA ASP A 189 -12.51 5.13 -8.13
C ASP A 189 -12.91 5.89 -6.85
N VAL A 190 -13.12 7.21 -6.97
CA VAL A 190 -13.61 8.04 -5.87
C VAL A 190 -15.04 7.66 -5.51
N GLU A 191 -15.94 7.54 -6.49
CA GLU A 191 -17.34 7.19 -6.24
C GLU A 191 -17.48 5.78 -5.67
N PHE A 192 -16.65 4.83 -6.12
CA PHE A 192 -16.58 3.49 -5.51
C PHE A 192 -16.27 3.58 -4.01
N ILE A 193 -15.23 4.34 -3.63
CA ILE A 193 -14.86 4.50 -2.21
C ILE A 193 -15.98 5.21 -1.43
N LEU A 194 -16.61 6.24 -2.02
CA LEU A 194 -17.71 6.95 -1.39
C LEU A 194 -18.94 6.04 -1.18
N GLN A 195 -19.27 5.18 -2.14
CA GLN A 195 -20.35 4.20 -2.03
C GLN A 195 -20.07 3.19 -0.90
N GLU A 196 -18.84 2.70 -0.81
CA GLU A 196 -18.43 1.80 0.27
C GLU A 196 -18.56 2.48 1.64
N ILE A 197 -18.08 3.72 1.78
CA ILE A 197 -18.16 4.48 3.04
C ILE A 197 -19.62 4.73 3.47
N ARG A 198 -20.52 5.07 2.53
CA ARG A 198 -21.95 5.26 2.80
C ARG A 198 -22.61 4.02 3.42
N GLY A 199 -22.10 2.82 3.15
CA GLY A 199 -22.59 1.58 3.76
C GLY A 199 -22.38 1.51 5.27
N TYR A 200 -21.39 2.23 5.81
CA TYR A 200 -20.98 2.20 7.21
C TYR A 200 -21.53 3.37 8.04
N LEU A 201 -21.84 4.50 7.38
CA LEU A 201 -22.29 5.72 8.04
C LEU A 201 -23.81 5.72 8.27
N SER A 202 -24.26 6.47 9.27
CA SER A 202 -25.70 6.72 9.47
C SER A 202 -26.30 7.43 8.25
N LYS A 203 -27.61 7.26 8.04
CA LYS A 203 -28.32 7.88 6.90
C LYS A 203 -28.26 9.41 6.91
N ASP A 204 -28.01 9.99 8.09
CA ASP A 204 -27.92 11.44 8.31
C ASP A 204 -26.55 12.00 7.88
N VAL A 205 -25.58 11.13 7.58
CA VAL A 205 -24.24 11.53 7.13
C VAL A 205 -24.09 11.25 5.64
N SER A 206 -24.11 12.31 4.84
CA SER A 206 -23.89 12.26 3.39
C SER A 206 -22.41 12.57 3.10
N VAL A 207 -21.70 11.63 2.46
CA VAL A 207 -20.36 11.87 1.90
C VAL A 207 -20.49 12.04 0.38
N ARG A 208 -19.94 13.12 -0.14
CA ARG A 208 -20.04 13.58 -1.52
C ARG A 208 -18.66 13.71 -2.14
N ARG A 209 -18.60 13.73 -3.47
CA ARG A 209 -17.36 13.98 -4.22
C ARG A 209 -16.69 15.30 -3.83
N GLY A 210 -17.49 16.31 -3.48
CA GLY A 210 -17.03 17.62 -3.02
C GLY A 210 -16.33 17.61 -1.66
N ASP A 211 -16.48 16.54 -0.87
CA ASP A 211 -15.78 16.41 0.42
C ASP A 211 -14.32 15.95 0.23
N VAL A 212 -13.94 15.41 -0.92
CA VAL A 212 -12.59 14.87 -1.13
C VAL A 212 -11.55 15.99 -1.17
N MET A 213 -10.69 16.05 -0.15
CA MET A 213 -9.63 17.05 -0.02
C MET A 213 -8.40 16.73 -0.87
N SER A 214 -8.05 15.45 -0.97
CA SER A 214 -6.93 14.99 -1.79
C SER A 214 -7.08 13.50 -2.09
N ALA A 215 -6.31 13.02 -3.05
CA ALA A 215 -6.30 11.63 -3.44
C ALA A 215 -4.99 11.27 -4.11
N TRP A 216 -4.61 10.00 -4.04
CA TRP A 216 -3.46 9.48 -4.76
C TRP A 216 -3.72 8.04 -5.21
N SER A 217 -3.01 7.64 -6.26
CA SER A 217 -3.02 6.28 -6.79
C SER A 217 -1.61 5.73 -6.90
N GLY A 218 -1.49 4.41 -6.86
CA GLY A 218 -0.23 3.71 -7.01
C GLY A 218 -0.43 2.34 -7.64
N LEU A 219 0.62 1.86 -8.31
CA LEU A 219 0.65 0.52 -8.90
C LEU A 219 1.33 -0.46 -7.94
N ARG A 220 0.65 -1.57 -7.67
CA ARG A 220 1.21 -2.69 -6.91
C ARG A 220 1.92 -3.63 -7.89
N PRO A 221 3.23 -3.89 -7.73
CA PRO A 221 3.93 -4.86 -8.56
C PRO A 221 3.64 -6.28 -8.06
N LEU A 222 2.48 -6.81 -8.42
CA LEU A 222 2.13 -8.19 -8.06
C LEU A 222 2.88 -9.15 -8.98
N VAL A 223 3.38 -10.25 -8.42
CA VAL A 223 4.07 -11.27 -9.21
C VAL A 223 3.06 -12.34 -9.64
N ARG A 224 2.97 -12.58 -10.95
CA ARG A 224 2.22 -13.71 -11.49
C ARG A 224 2.95 -14.99 -11.12
N ASP A 225 2.26 -15.88 -10.43
CA ASP A 225 2.73 -17.25 -10.25
C ASP A 225 2.59 -17.99 -11.60
N PRO A 226 3.70 -18.40 -12.25
CA PRO A 226 3.63 -19.07 -13.54
C PRO A 226 2.86 -20.41 -13.50
N ASN A 227 2.61 -20.96 -12.30
CA ASN A 227 1.88 -22.21 -12.10
C ASN A 227 0.38 -22.02 -11.80
N LYS A 228 -0.15 -20.79 -11.72
CA LYS A 228 -1.56 -20.53 -11.41
C LYS A 228 -2.25 -19.66 -12.46
N LYS A 229 -3.45 -20.09 -12.90
CA LYS A 229 -4.28 -19.40 -13.92
C LYS A 229 -5.09 -18.21 -13.38
N ASP A 230 -5.25 -18.06 -12.05
CA ASP A 230 -6.27 -17.17 -11.46
C ASP A 230 -5.67 -15.94 -10.76
N THR A 231 -6.04 -14.74 -11.22
CA THR A 231 -5.49 -13.43 -10.79
C THR A 231 -5.96 -12.99 -9.41
N LYS A 232 -7.05 -13.56 -8.88
CA LYS A 232 -7.55 -13.27 -7.52
C LYS A 232 -6.65 -13.80 -6.41
N SER A 233 -5.69 -14.66 -6.76
CA SER A 233 -4.75 -15.29 -5.83
C SER A 233 -3.31 -14.78 -5.93
N LEU A 234 -3.08 -13.68 -6.67
CA LEU A 234 -1.75 -13.04 -6.76
C LEU A 234 -1.19 -12.82 -5.35
N ALA A 235 -0.24 -13.65 -4.97
CA ALA A 235 0.30 -13.67 -3.62
C ALA A 235 1.02 -12.35 -3.37
N ARG A 236 0.82 -11.78 -2.17
CA ARG A 236 1.60 -10.64 -1.68
C ARG A 236 3.00 -11.07 -1.23
N ASN A 237 3.60 -12.01 -1.93
CA ASN A 237 4.93 -12.55 -1.68
C ASN A 237 5.93 -11.93 -2.65
N HIS A 238 7.21 -11.94 -2.27
CA HIS A 238 8.30 -11.51 -3.14
C HIS A 238 8.99 -12.73 -3.76
N ILE A 239 9.54 -12.56 -4.95
CA ILE A 239 10.37 -13.55 -5.64
C ILE A 239 11.74 -12.91 -5.88
N ILE A 240 12.81 -13.67 -5.65
CA ILE A 240 14.18 -13.30 -5.99
C ILE A 240 14.65 -14.33 -7.02
N GLU A 241 15.09 -13.84 -8.18
CA GLU A 241 15.64 -14.60 -9.31
C GLU A 241 17.03 -14.05 -9.65
#